data_AF-A0A314YE92-F1
#
_entry.id   AF-A0A314YE92-F1
#
_cell.length_a   1.000
_cell.length_b   1.000
_cell.length_c   1.000
_cell.angle_alpha   90.00
_cell.angle_beta   90.00
_cell.angle_gamma   90.00
#
_symmetry.space_group_name_H-M   'P 1'
#
loop_
_entity.id
_entity.type
_entity.pdbx_description
1 polymer ?
#
loop_
_entity_poly.entity_id
_entity_poly.type
_entity_poly.pdbx_seq_one_letter_code
_entity_poly.pdbx_strand_id
1 'polypeptide(L)' 'MTEITAQARDSASEDTGYSFVHCNITGTGNGTYLGRAWRTSPRVVFAYTSMSEVITPSGWNNKIRPERDR' A
#
# COMPACT_ATOMS: atom_id res chain seq x y z
N MET A 1 -10.95 2.36 -9.10
CA MET A 1 -10.19 2.41 -7.83
C MET A 1 -8.86 1.76 -8.14
N THR A 2 -7.77 2.44 -7.82
CA THR A 2 -6.42 2.03 -8.23
C THR A 2 -5.57 1.83 -6.99
N GLU A 3 -4.87 0.70 -6.92
CA GLU A 3 -3.93 0.38 -5.84
C GLU A 3 -2.54 0.13 -6.43
N ILE A 4 -1.51 0.70 -5.82
CA ILE A 4 -0.11 0.48 -6.25
C ILE A 4 0.37 -0.90 -5.80
N THR A 5 -0.01 -1.33 -4.60
CA THR A 5 0.48 -2.59 -4.00
C THR A 5 -0.64 -3.50 -3.51
N ALA A 6 -0.38 -4.81 -3.60
CA ALA A 6 -1.20 -5.87 -3.02
C ALA A 6 -0.27 -6.98 -2.49
N GLN A 7 0.33 -6.75 -1.32
CA GLN A 7 1.36 -7.64 -0.78
C GLN A 7 0.73 -8.86 -0.06
N ALA A 8 1.35 -10.03 -0.24
CA ALA A 8 0.78 -11.34 0.06
C ALA A 8 1.39 -12.05 1.28
N ARG A 9 1.97 -11.31 2.23
CA ARG A 9 2.49 -11.91 3.47
C ARG A 9 1.35 -12.40 4.34
N ASP A 10 1.46 -13.63 4.82
CA ASP A 10 0.43 -14.31 5.60
C ASP A 10 0.71 -14.25 7.12
N SER A 11 1.97 -14.14 7.56
CA SER A 11 2.30 -14.16 8.99
C SER A 11 3.39 -13.17 9.42
N ALA A 12 3.43 -12.87 10.72
CA ALA A 12 4.46 -12.03 11.32
C ALA A 12 5.88 -12.65 11.26
N SER A 13 5.98 -13.98 11.15
CA SER A 13 7.26 -14.70 11.11
C SER A 13 7.89 -14.70 9.72
N GLU A 14 7.12 -14.40 8.67
CA GLU A 14 7.67 -14.28 7.32
C GLU A 14 8.47 -13.00 7.19
N ASP A 15 9.74 -13.12 6.79
CA ASP A 15 10.61 -11.99 6.53
C ASP A 15 10.52 -11.51 5.08
N THR A 16 9.30 -11.24 4.63
CA THR A 16 9.02 -10.72 3.28
C THR A 16 8.32 -9.37 3.36
N GLY A 17 8.33 -8.61 2.27
CA GLY A 17 7.69 -7.31 2.19
C GLY A 17 8.18 -6.51 1.00
N TYR A 18 7.55 -5.37 0.75
CA TYR A 18 8.00 -4.41 -0.24
C TYR A 18 8.54 -3.15 0.42
N SER A 19 9.63 -2.61 -0.12
CA SER A 19 10.21 -1.35 0.30
C SER A 19 10.45 -0.47 -0.93
N PHE A 20 9.80 0.69 -0.95
CA PHE A 20 9.98 1.71 -1.97
C PHE A 20 10.73 2.87 -1.31
N VAL A 21 12.01 3.03 -1.65
CA VAL A 21 12.90 4.00 -1.01
C VAL A 21 13.42 4.98 -2.05
N HIS A 22 13.38 6.28 -1.76
CA HIS A 22 13.80 7.34 -2.70
C HIS A 22 13.08 7.28 -4.05
N CYS A 23 11.80 6.93 -4.04
CA CYS A 23 10.96 6.86 -5.23
C CYS A 23 10.17 8.17 -5.45
N ASN A 24 9.55 8.29 -6.63
CA ASN A 24 8.57 9.34 -6.92
C ASN A 24 7.27 8.70 -7.42
N ILE A 25 6.15 8.95 -6.72
CA ILE A 25 4.83 8.45 -7.10
C ILE A 25 4.08 9.57 -7.81
N THR A 26 3.82 9.36 -9.09
CA THR A 26 3.07 10.27 -9.97
C THR A 26 2.01 9.50 -10.74
N GLY A 27 1.01 10.19 -11.29
CA GLY A 27 0.04 9.56 -12.18
C GLY A 27 -1.10 10.49 -12.56
N THR A 28 -1.94 10.01 -13.47
CA THR A 28 -3.13 10.71 -13.98
C THR A 28 -4.43 10.16 -13.41
N GLY A 29 -4.36 9.19 -12.50
CA GLY A 29 -5.52 8.63 -11.82
C GLY A 29 -6.16 9.60 -10.83
N ASN A 30 -7.35 9.24 -10.32
CA ASN A 30 -7.98 9.95 -9.22
C ASN A 30 -8.39 8.94 -8.14
N GLY A 31 -8.10 9.24 -6.87
CA GLY A 31 -8.39 8.35 -5.74
C GLY A 31 -7.55 7.07 -5.73
N THR A 32 -6.24 7.18 -5.95
CA THR A 32 -5.30 6.04 -5.90
C THR A 32 -4.86 5.78 -4.45
N TYR A 33 -4.76 4.51 -4.07
CA TYR A 33 -4.23 4.09 -2.77
C TYR A 33 -2.81 3.52 -2.90
N LEU A 34 -2.03 3.66 -1.83
CA LEU A 34 -0.71 3.04 -1.68
C LEU A 34 -0.78 1.51 -1.78
N GLY A 35 -1.89 0.93 -1.33
CA GLY A 35 -2.16 -0.50 -1.52
C GLY A 35 -3.36 -1.01 -0.76
N ARG A 36 -3.51 -2.33 -0.82
CA ARG A 36 -4.47 -3.13 -0.04
C ARG A 36 -3.82 -4.41 0.48
N ALA A 37 -4.37 -4.97 1.54
CA ALA A 37 -3.98 -6.29 2.04
C ALA A 37 -4.44 -7.41 1.07
N TRP A 38 -3.53 -8.13 0.42
CA TRP A 38 -3.91 -9.33 -0.35
C TRP A 38 -4.02 -10.56 0.57
N ARG A 39 -3.13 -10.68 1.55
CA ARG A 39 -3.13 -11.71 2.59
C ARG A 39 -3.25 -11.09 3.99
N THR A 40 -3.04 -11.89 5.03
CA THR A 40 -3.40 -11.58 6.42
C THR A 40 -2.41 -10.69 7.16
N SER A 41 -1.15 -10.57 6.71
CA SER A 41 -0.14 -9.76 7.40
C SER A 41 0.76 -8.99 6.42
N PRO A 42 0.19 -8.19 5.51
CA PRO A 42 0.96 -7.50 4.47
C PRO A 42 1.99 -6.54 5.08
N ARG A 43 3.17 -6.43 4.46
CA ARG A 43 4.22 -5.49 4.88
C ARG A 43 4.74 -4.69 3.69
N VAL A 44 4.46 -3.39 3.68
CA VAL A 44 4.88 -2.46 2.64
C VAL A 44 5.34 -1.15 3.29
N VAL A 45 6.51 -0.66 2.89
CA VAL A 45 7.06 0.61 3.36
C VAL A 45 7.34 1.54 2.18
N PHE A 46 6.92 2.79 2.30
CA PHE A 46 7.35 3.88 1.44
C PHE A 46 8.20 4.84 2.28
N ALA A 47 9.49 4.94 1.98
CA ALA A 47 10.44 5.76 2.72
C ALA A 47 11.10 6.78 1.79
N TYR A 48 11.28 8.01 2.26
CA TYR A 48 11.89 9.10 1.49
C TYR A 48 11.30 9.24 0.07
N THR A 49 10.01 8.96 -0.07
CA THR A 49 9.32 8.90 -1.36
C THR A 49 8.41 10.11 -1.49
N SER A 50 8.56 10.86 -2.58
CA SER A 50 7.65 11.94 -2.93
C SER A 50 6.36 11.37 -3.52
N MET A 51 5.21 11.90 -3.12
CA MET A 51 3.90 11.43 -3.56
C MET A 51 3.09 12.62 -4.07
N SER A 52 2.64 12.58 -5.32
CA SER A 52 1.75 13.61 -5.87
C SER A 52 0.33 13.48 -5.31
N GLU A 53 -0.52 14.46 -5.63
CA GLU A 53 -1.94 14.51 -5.23
C GLU A 53 -2.81 13.35 -5.77
N VAL A 54 -2.23 12.48 -6.61
CA VAL A 54 -2.88 11.25 -7.07
C VAL A 54 -3.21 10.28 -5.93
N ILE A 55 -2.41 10.33 -4.85
CA ILE A 55 -2.61 9.49 -3.66
C ILE A 55 -3.69 10.10 -2.78
N THR A 56 -4.70 9.30 -2.48
CA THR A 56 -5.77 9.68 -1.55
C THR A 56 -5.21 9.95 -0.15
N PRO A 57 -5.70 10.97 0.58
CA PRO A 57 -5.24 11.27 1.94
C PRO A 57 -5.39 10.10 2.93
N SER A 58 -6.33 9.17 2.69
CA SER A 58 -6.47 7.97 3.51
C SER A 58 -5.30 6.98 3.37
N GLY A 59 -4.47 7.10 2.33
CA GLY A 59 -3.28 6.29 2.09
C GLY A 59 -3.58 4.84 1.66
N TRP A 60 -4.20 4.04 2.53
CA TRP A 60 -4.42 2.61 2.35
C TRP A 60 -5.89 2.24 2.13
N ASN A 61 -6.14 1.20 1.33
CA ASN A 61 -7.49 0.71 1.04
C ASN A 61 -7.87 -0.45 1.97
N ASN A 62 -8.67 -0.15 2.98
CA ASN A 62 -9.14 -1.12 3.98
C ASN A 62 -10.60 -1.56 3.74
N LYS A 63 -11.24 -1.05 2.67
CA LYS A 63 -12.69 -1.23 2.45
C LYS A 63 -13.06 -2.62 1.95
N ILE A 64 -12.12 -3.33 1.32
CA ILE A 64 -12.37 -4.65 0.69
C ILE A 64 -12.32 -5.77 1.73
N ARG A 65 -11.49 -5.62 2.76
CA ARG A 65 -11.26 -6.60 3.83
C ARG A 65 -11.03 -5.86 5.17
N PRO A 66 -12.08 -5.26 5.77
CA PRO A 66 -11.95 -4.46 6.99
C PRO A 66 -11.37 -5.25 8.18
N GLU A 67 -11.52 -6.57 8.17
CA GLU A 67 -10.98 -7.46 9.19
C GLU A 67 -9.44 -7.52 9.21
N ARG A 68 -8.78 -6.96 8.18
CA ARG A 68 -7.31 -6.95 8.03
C ARG A 68 -6.69 -5.59 8.36
N ASP A 69 -7.45 -4.68 8.93
CA ASP A 69 -7.02 -3.33 9.30
C ASP A 69 -6.36 -3.26 10.69
N ARG A 70 -5.82 -4.38 11.18
CA ARG A 70 -5.24 -4.52 12.53
C ARG A 70 -3.85 -5.10 12.48
#